data_AF-A0A9E1MC34-F1
#
_entry.id   AF-A0A9E1MC34-F1
#
_cell.length_a   1.000
_cell.length_b   1.000
_cell.length_c   1.000
_cell.angle_alpha   90.00
_cell.angle_beta   90.00
_cell.angle_gamma   90.00
#
_symmetry.space_group_name_H-M   'P 1'
#
loop_
_entity.id
_entity.type
_entity.pdbx_description
1 polymer ?
#
loop_
_entity_poly.entity_id
_entity_poly.type
_entity_poly.pdbx_seq_one_letter_code
_entity_poly.pdbx_strand_id
1 'polypeptide(L)' 'EDLRQNETMAAHADWAEEWMPKYEITDSNIHSIVQKEIGIVFTKVLEDAGVYKRTEEGKAAFKRFIESL' A
#
# COMPACT_ATOMS: atom_id res chain seq x y z
N GLU A 1 -12.65 18.17 7.87
CA GLU A 1 -12.09 18.75 6.64
C GLU A 1 -12.29 17.74 5.53
N ASP A 2 -12.74 18.16 4.36
CA ASP A 2 -12.97 17.25 3.23
C ASP A 2 -11.62 16.94 2.55
N LEU A 3 -11.19 15.68 2.61
CA LEU A 3 -9.94 15.20 2.02
C LEU A 3 -9.85 15.52 0.52
N ARG A 4 -10.99 15.61 -0.16
CA ARG A 4 -11.07 15.85 -1.61
C ARG A 4 -10.81 17.30 -1.99
N GLN A 5 -10.88 18.24 -1.03
CA GLN A 5 -10.58 19.65 -1.27
C GLN A 5 -9.10 19.98 -1.08
N ASN A 6 -8.32 19.04 -0.53
CA ASN A 6 -6.89 19.21 -0.35
C ASN A 6 -6.16 18.60 -1.55
N GLU A 7 -5.47 19.43 -2.34
CA GLU A 7 -4.79 19.00 -3.57
C GLU A 7 -3.82 17.82 -3.37
N THR A 8 -3.16 17.72 -2.21
CA THR A 8 -2.19 16.65 -1.93
C THR A 8 -2.83 15.40 -1.33
N MET A 9 -4.04 15.51 -0.75
CA MET A 9 -4.75 14.37 -0.16
C MET A 9 -5.88 13.81 -1.04
N ALA A 10 -6.34 14.58 -2.03
CA ALA A 10 -7.48 14.20 -2.86
C ALA A 10 -7.27 12.85 -3.56
N ALA A 11 -6.06 12.55 -4.02
CA ALA A 11 -5.72 11.28 -4.65
C ALA A 11 -5.75 10.08 -3.68
N HIS A 12 -5.69 10.32 -2.37
CA HIS A 12 -5.68 9.30 -1.33
C HIS A 12 -7.03 9.17 -0.61
N ALA A 13 -8.01 10.03 -0.92
CA ALA A 13 -9.31 10.07 -0.24
C ALA A 13 -10.08 8.75 -0.37
N ASP A 14 -10.25 8.25 -1.60
CA ASP A 14 -10.97 6.99 -1.86
C ASP A 14 -10.31 5.80 -1.13
N TRP A 15 -8.97 5.75 -1.15
CA TRP A 15 -8.21 4.72 -0.44
C TRP A 15 -8.39 4.81 1.08
N ALA A 16 -8.29 6.00 1.67
CA ALA A 16 -8.50 6.21 3.10
C ALA A 16 -9.93 5.84 3.54
N GLU A 17 -10.94 6.29 2.80
CA GLU A 17 -12.35 6.00 3.05
C GLU A 17 -12.66 4.49 3.00
N GLU A 18 -11.92 3.70 2.19
CA GLU A 18 -12.08 2.25 2.10
C GLU A 18 -11.70 1.51 3.39
N TRP A 19 -10.62 1.92 4.06
CA TRP A 19 -10.08 1.19 5.21
C TRP A 19 -10.36 1.84 6.56
N MET A 20 -10.60 3.15 6.62
CA MET A 20 -10.87 3.87 7.88
C MET A 20 -11.98 3.21 8.72
N PRO A 21 -13.12 2.75 8.15
CA PRO A 21 -14.18 2.11 8.93
C PRO A 21 -13.79 0.77 9.57
N LYS A 22 -12.67 0.16 9.17
CA LYS A 22 -12.19 -1.13 9.68
C LYS A 22 -11.51 -1.02 11.04
N TYR A 23 -11.25 0.21 11.53
CA TYR A 23 -10.45 0.47 12.73
C TYR A 23 -11.12 1.48 13.66
N GLU A 24 -10.92 1.29 14.96
CA GLU A 24 -11.03 2.37 15.92
C GLU A 24 -9.69 3.13 15.95
N ILE A 25 -9.66 4.31 15.34
CA ILE A 25 -8.43 5.08 15.16
C ILE A 25 -8.14 5.91 16.41
N THR A 26 -6.90 5.82 16.89
CA THR A 26 -6.35 6.62 17.99
C THR A 26 -4.99 7.20 17.57
N ASP A 27 -4.55 8.25 18.25
CA ASP A 27 -3.23 8.85 17.99
C ASP A 27 -2.08 7.85 18.18
N SER A 28 -2.27 6.85 19.06
CA SER A 28 -1.26 5.82 19.32
C SER A 28 -1.20 4.72 18.26
N ASN A 29 -2.26 4.53 17.45
CA ASN A 29 -2.33 3.43 16.48
C ASN A 29 -2.33 3.89 15.01
N ILE A 30 -2.59 5.17 14.73
CA ILE A 30 -2.73 5.65 13.35
C ILE A 30 -1.51 5.36 12.48
N HIS A 31 -0.30 5.50 13.02
CA HIS A 31 0.92 5.25 12.26
C HIS A 31 1.06 3.79 11.83
N SER A 32 0.73 2.84 12.72
CA SER A 32 0.83 1.41 12.42
C SER A 32 -0.28 0.96 11.47
N ILE A 33 -1.48 1.55 11.57
CA ILE A 33 -2.58 1.31 10.64
C ILE A 33 -2.19 1.78 9.23
N VAL A 34 -1.70 3.02 9.09
CA VAL A 34 -1.27 3.57 7.79
C VAL A 34 -0.16 2.72 7.18
N GLN A 35 0.85 2.32 7.96
CA GLN A 35 1.93 1.45 7.49
C GLN A 35 1.38 0.10 6.98
N LYS A 36 0.42 -0.48 7.70
CA LYS A 36 -0.23 -1.73 7.31
C LYS A 36 -0.98 -1.61 5.98
N GLU A 37 -1.81 -0.57 5.83
CA GLU A 37 -2.62 -0.36 4.62
C GLU A 37 -1.74 -0.05 3.40
N ILE A 38 -0.64 0.69 3.57
CA ILE A 38 0.37 0.87 2.52
C ILE A 38 0.98 -0.48 2.12
N GLY A 39 1.33 -1.33 3.10
CA GLY A 39 1.87 -2.66 2.84
C GLY A 39 0.92 -3.56 2.03
N ILE A 40 -0.39 -3.44 2.26
CA ILE A 40 -1.42 -4.18 1.50
C ILE A 40 -1.44 -3.71 0.05
N VAL A 41 -1.47 -2.40 -0.21
CA VAL A 41 -1.44 -1.85 -1.57
C VAL A 41 -0.15 -2.23 -2.29
N PHE A 42 0.98 -2.12 -1.61
CA PHE A 42 2.28 -2.46 -2.17
C PHE A 42 2.38 -3.95 -2.54
N THR A 43 1.87 -4.84 -1.70
CA THR A 43 1.83 -6.28 -1.99
C THR A 43 1.03 -6.59 -3.24
N LYS A 44 -0.15 -5.98 -3.41
CA LYS A 44 -0.97 -6.14 -4.63
C LYS A 44 -0.23 -5.69 -5.88
N VAL A 45 0.48 -4.55 -5.81
CA VAL A 45 1.30 -4.05 -6.94
C VAL A 45 2.40 -5.05 -7.32
N LEU A 46 3.07 -5.66 -6.34
CA LEU A 46 4.10 -6.67 -6.59
C LEU A 46 3.52 -7.97 -7.18
N GLU A 47 2.32 -8.37 -6.77
CA GLU A 47 1.59 -9.51 -7.36
C GLU A 47 1.25 -9.25 -8.84
N ASP A 48 0.68 -8.09 -9.15
CA ASP A 48 0.28 -7.69 -10.52
C ASP A 48 1.50 -7.53 -11.45
N ALA A 49 2.59 -6.97 -10.93
CA ALA A 49 3.86 -6.87 -11.65
C ALA A 49 4.50 -8.25 -11.92
N GLY A 50 3.93 -9.32 -11.35
CA GLY A 50 4.43 -10.68 -11.51
C GLY A 50 5.74 -10.94 -10.79
N VAL A 51 6.14 -10.05 -9.87
CA VAL A 51 7.37 -10.18 -9.07
C VAL A 51 7.31 -11.48 -8.26
N TYR A 52 6.14 -11.85 -7.74
CA TYR A 52 5.95 -13.09 -6.98
C TYR A 52 5.62 -14.33 -7.83
N LYS A 53 5.67 -14.24 -9.18
CA LYS A 53 5.47 -15.42 -10.03
C LYS A 53 6.60 -16.42 -9.78
N ARG A 54 6.23 -17.69 -9.56
CA ARG A 54 7.21 -18.77 -9.32
C ARG A 54 7.87 -19.33 -10.59
N THR A 55 7.68 -18.64 -11.73
CA THR A 55 8.44 -18.82 -12.97
C THR A 55 9.88 -18.33 -12.81
N GLU A 56 10.81 -18.75 -13.68
CA GLU A 56 12.21 -18.31 -13.61
C GLU A 56 12.36 -16.79 -13.80
N GLU A 57 11.54 -16.19 -14.67
CA GLU A 57 11.51 -14.74 -14.91
C GLU A 57 11.06 -13.96 -13.68
N GLY A 58 10.02 -14.46 -13.00
CA GLY A 58 9.49 -13.90 -11.75
C GLY A 58 10.51 -13.97 -10.60
N LYS A 59 11.17 -15.11 -10.41
CA LYS A 59 12.27 -15.24 -9.44
C LYS A 59 13.42 -14.26 -9.72
N ALA A 60 13.80 -14.09 -10.99
CA ALA A 60 14.84 -13.13 -11.38
C ALA A 60 14.41 -11.67 -11.14
N ALA A 61 13.14 -11.34 -11.40
CA ALA A 61 12.58 -10.02 -11.11
C ALA A 61 12.52 -9.73 -9.61
N PHE A 62 12.09 -10.69 -8.79
CA PHE A 62 12.11 -10.58 -7.33
C PHE A 62 13.53 -10.37 -6.79
N LYS A 63 14.51 -11.12 -7.29
CA LYS A 63 15.91 -10.93 -6.90
C LYS A 63 16.40 -9.51 -7.21
N ARG A 64 16.14 -8.99 -8.42
CA ARG A 64 16.49 -7.60 -8.78
C ARG A 64 15.81 -6.58 -7.88
N PHE A 65 14.55 -6.80 -7.51
CA PHE A 65 13.81 -5.91 -6.61
C PHE A 65 14.48 -5.86 -5.23
N ILE A 66 14.77 -7.02 -4.62
CA ILE A 66 15.43 -7.07 -3.30
C ILE A 66 16.83 -6.45 -3.31
N GLU A 67 17.58 -6.61 -4.40
CA GLU A 67 18.91 -6.00 -4.57
C GLU A 67 18.86 -4.46 -4.76
N SER A 68 17.67 -3.89 -5.03
CA SER A 68 17.48 -2.45 -5.24
C SER A 68 16.93 -1.69 -4.02
N LEU A 69 16.60 -2.41 -2.95
CA LEU A 69 16.17 -1.87 -1.66
C LEU A 69 17.38 -1.55 -0.77
#